data_AF-A0A355T7G1-F1
#
_entry.id   AF-A0A355T7G1-F1
#
_cell.length_a   1.000
_cell.length_b   1.000
_cell.length_c   1.000
_cell.angle_alpha   90.00
_cell.angle_beta   90.00
_cell.angle_gamma   90.00
#
_symmetry.space_group_name_H-M   'P 1'
#
loop_
_entity.id
_entity.type
_entity.pdbx_description
1 polymer ?
#
loop_
_entity_poly.entity_id
_entity_poly.type
_entity_poly.pdbx_seq_one_letter_code
_entity_poly.pdbx_strand_id
1 'polypeptide(L)'
;MFGTKFKIMRLLSSLTFRLQAITITLSLVGVFFGIKSYLHVLDQFGSEKAFSFFNDLMVQVGVALFFNIIAALIIYRIATSPIRKLCEIMRSLSEGKLDVEIPYVEKGTEIGSMSRKVAIFKQNAIDKEKLEEQQQIQESKTKEEKKRTMERLASDFEKAVSSVVEIVATSAIDMQANAKNLSQMSDQTSEQSSMVVSATEQTSSNVDTVAAAVEQLSASIGEINSQVSESTRISGEAVVKVRRADATVSTLSEATQQIGDVVKLIQDIAEQTNLLALNATIEAARAGEAGKGFAVVASEVKNLASQTGRATEEIAQKIATVQAVSKESVEAIQSIGEIIDQTSEISKMISGAICQQNEATEAISKNVQQVFVGTQEVSSSILNVTNVASQSHMAANEVLEDSNKLLQQSELMRTEINSFLHKTRQD
;
A
#
# COMPACT_ATOMS: atom_id res chain seq x y z
N MET A 1 -7.05 -79.92 -34.71
CA MET A 1 -6.06 -81.02 -34.66
C MET A 1 -6.60 -82.37 -34.12
N PHE A 2 -7.80 -82.42 -33.52
CA PHE A 2 -8.43 -83.66 -33.04
C PHE A 2 -9.09 -84.52 -34.14
N GLY A 3 -9.60 -83.90 -35.21
CA GLY A 3 -10.29 -84.60 -36.31
C GLY A 3 -9.41 -85.58 -37.09
N THR A 4 -8.12 -85.30 -37.24
CA THR A 4 -7.17 -86.15 -37.97
C THR A 4 -6.81 -87.42 -37.19
N LYS A 5 -6.74 -87.32 -35.85
CA LYS A 5 -6.45 -88.46 -34.96
C LYS A 5 -7.66 -89.40 -34.80
N PHE A 6 -8.88 -88.85 -34.77
CA PHE A 6 -10.10 -89.67 -34.79
C PHE A 6 -10.24 -90.45 -36.11
N LYS A 7 -9.78 -89.87 -37.22
CA LYS A 7 -9.70 -90.54 -38.52
C LYS A 7 -8.71 -91.71 -38.51
N ILE A 8 -7.55 -91.56 -37.89
CA ILE A 8 -6.55 -92.63 -37.73
C ILE A 8 -7.07 -93.75 -36.82
N MET A 9 -7.82 -93.41 -35.77
CA MET A 9 -8.41 -94.39 -34.86
C MET A 9 -9.56 -95.18 -35.53
N ARG A 10 -10.40 -94.50 -36.32
CA ARG A 10 -11.38 -95.15 -37.20
C ARG A 10 -10.69 -96.01 -38.27
N LEU A 11 -9.58 -95.56 -38.82
CA LEU A 11 -8.79 -96.32 -39.78
C LEU A 11 -8.20 -97.57 -39.14
N LEU A 12 -7.59 -97.49 -37.96
CA LEU A 12 -7.04 -98.62 -37.23
C LEU A 12 -8.13 -99.61 -36.79
N SER A 13 -9.26 -99.12 -36.28
CA SER A 13 -10.44 -99.95 -35.97
C SER A 13 -11.00 -100.62 -37.23
N SER A 14 -11.06 -99.90 -38.35
CA SER A 14 -11.49 -100.47 -39.63
C SER A 14 -10.47 -101.47 -40.18
N LEU A 15 -9.18 -101.27 -39.93
CA LEU A 15 -8.11 -102.14 -40.38
C LEU A 15 -8.12 -103.44 -39.57
N THR A 16 -8.31 -103.37 -38.25
CA THR A 16 -8.48 -104.56 -37.40
C THR A 16 -9.75 -105.34 -37.77
N PHE A 17 -10.85 -104.63 -38.04
CA PHE A 17 -12.09 -105.27 -38.47
C PHE A 17 -11.95 -105.91 -39.86
N ARG A 18 -11.26 -105.25 -40.80
CA ARG A 18 -10.94 -105.82 -42.12
C ARG A 18 -9.98 -107.00 -42.05
N LEU A 19 -8.96 -106.95 -41.18
CA LEU A 19 -8.05 -108.07 -40.96
C LEU A 19 -8.77 -109.29 -40.37
N GLN A 20 -9.65 -109.08 -39.38
CA GLN A 20 -10.51 -110.15 -38.86
C GLN A 20 -11.48 -110.69 -39.92
N ALA A 21 -12.06 -109.81 -40.75
CA ALA A 21 -12.92 -110.24 -41.85
C ALA A 21 -12.15 -111.06 -42.89
N ILE A 22 -10.90 -110.72 -43.18
CA ILE A 22 -10.04 -111.46 -44.11
C ILE A 22 -9.67 -112.84 -43.55
N THR A 23 -9.31 -112.95 -42.27
CA THR A 23 -9.03 -114.26 -41.67
C THR A 23 -10.28 -115.14 -41.57
N ILE A 24 -11.44 -114.57 -41.25
CA ILE A 24 -12.73 -115.30 -41.24
C ILE A 24 -13.09 -115.78 -42.64
N THR A 25 -12.93 -114.94 -43.67
CA THR A 25 -13.24 -115.32 -45.06
C THR A 25 -12.28 -116.38 -45.58
N LEU A 26 -10.97 -116.30 -45.29
CA LEU A 26 -10.02 -117.37 -45.63
C LEU A 26 -10.37 -118.70 -44.95
N SER A 27 -10.78 -118.68 -43.68
CA SER A 27 -11.25 -119.88 -42.98
C SER A 27 -12.51 -120.47 -43.61
N LEU A 28 -13.50 -119.64 -43.99
CA LEU A 28 -14.72 -120.09 -44.63
C LEU A 28 -14.47 -120.70 -46.02
N VAL A 29 -13.53 -120.14 -46.79
CA VAL A 29 -13.10 -120.71 -48.08
C VAL A 29 -12.45 -122.08 -47.90
N GLY A 30 -11.63 -122.25 -46.84
CA GLY A 30 -11.06 -123.55 -46.47
C GLY A 30 -12.14 -124.59 -46.12
N VAL A 31 -13.15 -124.20 -45.34
CA VAL A 31 -14.31 -125.06 -45.03
C VAL A 31 -15.08 -125.45 -46.29
N PHE A 32 -15.29 -124.51 -47.21
CA PHE A 32 -15.99 -124.77 -48.47
C PHE A 32 -15.25 -125.78 -49.36
N PHE A 33 -13.93 -125.66 -49.48
CA PHE A 33 -13.11 -126.66 -50.19
C PHE A 33 -13.10 -128.01 -49.49
N GLY A 34 -13.10 -128.04 -48.17
CA GLY A 34 -13.22 -129.25 -47.37
C GLY A 34 -14.55 -129.98 -47.58
N ILE A 35 -15.67 -129.26 -47.57
CA ILE A 35 -17.02 -129.79 -47.86
C ILE A 35 -17.10 -130.31 -49.30
N LYS A 36 -16.51 -129.59 -50.27
CA LYS A 36 -16.47 -130.02 -51.68
C LYS A 36 -15.65 -131.30 -51.86
N SER A 37 -14.53 -131.43 -51.13
CA SER A 37 -13.69 -132.64 -51.13
C SER A 37 -14.41 -133.81 -50.46
N TYR A 38 -15.16 -133.55 -49.38
CA TYR A 38 -16.01 -134.53 -48.70
C TYR A 38 -17.12 -135.08 -49.60
N LEU A 39 -17.81 -134.22 -50.36
CA LEU A 39 -18.81 -134.61 -51.35
C LEU A 39 -18.20 -135.48 -52.48
N HIS A 40 -16.96 -135.20 -52.88
CA HIS A 40 -16.27 -136.00 -53.90
C HIS A 40 -15.86 -137.40 -53.40
N VAL A 41 -15.43 -137.51 -52.13
CA VAL A 41 -15.13 -138.81 -51.50
C VAL A 41 -16.39 -139.66 -51.29
N LEU A 42 -17.52 -139.02 -50.96
CA LEU A 42 -18.84 -139.65 -50.85
C LEU A 42 -19.30 -140.32 -52.16
N ASP A 43 -19.05 -139.66 -53.30
CA ASP A 43 -19.49 -140.12 -54.63
C ASP A 43 -18.63 -141.29 -55.17
N GLN A 44 -17.38 -141.42 -54.71
CA GLN A 44 -16.40 -142.35 -55.28
C GLN A 44 -16.11 -143.60 -54.44
N PHE A 45 -16.34 -143.58 -53.11
CA PHE A 45 -15.88 -144.65 -52.21
C PHE A 45 -16.92 -145.23 -51.24
N GLY A 46 -18.18 -144.78 -51.26
CA GLY A 46 -19.22 -145.29 -50.36
C GLY A 46 -19.01 -144.90 -48.88
N SER A 47 -19.99 -145.23 -48.04
CA SER A 47 -20.22 -144.58 -46.73
C SER A 47 -19.11 -144.75 -45.67
N GLU A 48 -18.27 -145.79 -45.74
CA GLU A 48 -17.25 -146.05 -44.70
C GLU A 48 -16.05 -145.08 -44.74
N LYS A 49 -15.58 -144.66 -45.92
CA LYS A 49 -14.44 -143.70 -46.01
C LYS A 49 -14.86 -142.24 -45.89
N ALA A 50 -16.13 -141.93 -46.15
CA ALA A 50 -16.66 -140.58 -45.94
C ALA A 50 -16.60 -140.21 -44.44
N PHE A 51 -16.96 -141.12 -43.53
CA PHE A 51 -17.06 -140.80 -42.11
C PHE A 51 -15.72 -140.38 -41.47
N SER A 52 -14.59 -141.00 -41.87
CA SER A 52 -13.27 -140.59 -41.35
C SER A 52 -12.86 -139.19 -41.85
N PHE A 53 -13.15 -138.86 -43.11
CA PHE A 53 -12.82 -137.55 -43.70
C PHE A 53 -13.63 -136.40 -43.07
N PHE A 54 -14.87 -136.67 -42.64
CA PHE A 54 -15.69 -135.69 -41.92
C PHE A 54 -15.08 -135.31 -40.56
N ASN A 55 -14.54 -136.31 -39.84
CA ASN A 55 -13.99 -136.10 -38.51
C ASN A 55 -12.67 -135.29 -38.57
N ASP A 56 -11.80 -135.57 -39.54
CA ASP A 56 -10.57 -134.80 -39.75
C ASP A 56 -10.86 -133.34 -40.16
N LEU A 57 -11.90 -133.10 -40.97
CA LEU A 57 -12.32 -131.76 -41.35
C LEU A 57 -12.82 -130.95 -40.13
N MET A 58 -13.60 -131.57 -39.25
CA MET A 58 -14.11 -130.89 -38.04
C MET A 58 -13.00 -130.51 -37.05
N VAL A 59 -11.96 -131.35 -36.93
CA VAL A 59 -10.79 -131.05 -36.11
C VAL A 59 -10.00 -129.86 -36.67
N GLN A 60 -9.80 -129.77 -37.99
CA GLN A 60 -9.11 -128.63 -38.62
C GLN A 60 -9.85 -127.30 -38.42
N VAL A 61 -11.19 -127.32 -38.51
CA VAL A 61 -12.02 -126.14 -38.26
C VAL A 61 -11.92 -125.70 -36.80
N GLY A 62 -11.92 -126.66 -35.85
CA GLY A 62 -11.75 -126.37 -34.42
C GLY A 62 -10.42 -125.68 -34.11
N VAL A 63 -9.30 -126.14 -34.70
CA VAL A 63 -7.97 -125.54 -34.49
C VAL A 63 -7.89 -124.12 -35.06
N ALA A 64 -8.44 -123.87 -36.25
CA ALA A 64 -8.44 -122.54 -36.86
C ALA A 64 -9.25 -121.52 -36.05
N LEU A 65 -10.38 -121.93 -35.48
CA LEU A 65 -11.19 -121.06 -34.61
C LEU A 65 -10.46 -120.73 -33.30
N PHE A 66 -9.77 -121.70 -32.71
CA PHE A 66 -9.00 -121.49 -31.47
C PHE A 66 -7.89 -120.44 -31.63
N PHE A 67 -7.12 -120.51 -32.71
CA PHE A 67 -6.07 -119.51 -32.99
C PHE A 67 -6.63 -118.10 -33.27
N ASN A 68 -7.80 -117.99 -33.91
CA ASN A 68 -8.45 -116.70 -34.14
C ASN A 68 -8.92 -116.05 -32.82
N ILE A 69 -9.47 -116.84 -31.89
CA ILE A 69 -9.89 -116.35 -30.57
C ILE A 69 -8.67 -115.89 -29.76
N ILE A 70 -7.57 -116.63 -29.79
CA ILE A 70 -6.32 -116.25 -29.12
C ILE A 70 -5.73 -114.97 -29.71
N ALA A 71 -5.67 -114.84 -31.04
CA ALA A 71 -5.17 -113.64 -31.71
C ALA A 71 -6.02 -112.40 -31.35
N ALA A 72 -7.34 -112.55 -31.29
CA ALA A 72 -8.24 -111.47 -30.87
C ALA A 72 -8.00 -111.03 -29.42
N LEU A 73 -7.78 -111.97 -28.50
CA LEU A 73 -7.45 -111.70 -27.09
C LEU A 73 -6.10 -110.99 -26.93
N ILE A 74 -5.08 -111.40 -27.70
CA ILE A 74 -3.74 -110.80 -27.69
C ILE A 74 -3.80 -109.35 -28.21
N ILE A 75 -4.47 -109.12 -29.34
CA ILE A 75 -4.62 -107.76 -29.92
C ILE A 75 -5.41 -106.85 -28.96
N TYR A 76 -6.47 -107.38 -28.33
CA TYR A 76 -7.26 -106.61 -27.37
C TYR A 76 -6.42 -106.19 -26.15
N ARG A 77 -5.58 -107.07 -25.60
CA ARG A 77 -4.72 -106.76 -24.45
C ARG A 77 -3.53 -105.87 -24.80
N ILE A 78 -2.91 -106.04 -25.97
CA ILE A 78 -1.66 -105.33 -26.30
C ILE A 78 -1.92 -103.95 -26.91
N ALA A 79 -2.98 -103.79 -27.71
CA ALA A 79 -3.27 -102.53 -28.41
C ALA A 79 -4.53 -101.84 -27.89
N THR A 80 -5.67 -102.54 -27.87
CA THR A 80 -6.98 -101.89 -27.67
C THR A 80 -7.17 -101.34 -26.26
N SER A 81 -6.84 -102.11 -25.22
CA SER A 81 -6.99 -101.69 -23.82
C SER A 81 -6.08 -100.51 -23.43
N PRO A 82 -4.76 -100.52 -23.73
CA PRO A 82 -3.88 -99.39 -23.41
C PRO A 82 -4.26 -98.09 -24.14
N ILE A 83 -4.67 -98.16 -25.40
CA ILE A 83 -5.10 -96.99 -26.17
C ILE A 83 -6.36 -96.37 -25.56
N ARG A 84 -7.34 -97.18 -25.17
CA ARG A 84 -8.57 -96.69 -24.53
C ARG A 84 -8.27 -95.96 -23.22
N LYS A 85 -7.37 -96.50 -22.40
CA LYS A 85 -6.95 -95.90 -21.13
C LYS A 85 -6.22 -94.56 -21.33
N LEU A 86 -5.37 -94.45 -22.37
CA LEU A 86 -4.74 -93.18 -22.73
C LEU A 86 -5.72 -92.14 -23.29
N CYS A 87 -6.77 -92.56 -24.01
CA CYS A 87 -7.83 -91.67 -24.44
C CYS A 87 -8.67 -91.13 -23.28
N GLU A 88 -8.98 -91.95 -22.28
CA GLU A 88 -9.66 -91.51 -21.06
C GLU A 88 -8.82 -90.50 -20.27
N ILE A 89 -7.52 -90.74 -20.12
CA ILE A 89 -6.60 -89.79 -19.47
C ILE A 89 -6.49 -88.48 -20.25
N MET A 90 -6.38 -88.54 -21.58
CA MET A 90 -6.36 -87.34 -22.42
C MET A 90 -7.65 -86.52 -22.28
N ARG A 91 -8.80 -87.20 -22.13
CA ARG A 91 -10.08 -86.55 -21.88
C ARG A 91 -10.09 -85.88 -20.50
N SER A 92 -9.63 -86.56 -19.46
CA SER A 92 -9.51 -85.99 -18.11
C SER A 92 -8.58 -84.77 -18.07
N LEU A 93 -7.44 -84.82 -18.77
CA LEU A 93 -6.52 -83.68 -18.90
C LEU A 93 -7.16 -82.50 -19.64
N SER A 94 -7.99 -82.75 -20.67
CA SER A 94 -8.74 -81.69 -21.37
C SER A 94 -9.89 -81.09 -20.54
N GLU A 95 -10.37 -81.82 -19.53
CA GLU A 95 -11.35 -81.36 -18.54
C GLU A 95 -10.70 -80.63 -17.35
N GLY A 96 -9.37 -80.40 -17.38
CA GLY A 96 -8.63 -79.70 -16.32
C GLY A 96 -8.22 -80.56 -15.12
N LYS A 97 -8.38 -81.89 -15.18
CA LYS A 97 -7.96 -82.81 -14.10
C LYS A 97 -6.51 -83.22 -14.30
N LEU A 98 -5.60 -82.52 -13.63
CA LEU A 98 -4.15 -82.72 -13.75
C LEU A 98 -3.60 -83.80 -12.79
N ASP A 99 -4.36 -84.21 -11.79
CA ASP A 99 -3.99 -85.27 -10.84
C ASP A 99 -4.30 -86.68 -11.37
N VAL A 100 -3.76 -86.99 -12.55
CA VAL A 100 -3.91 -88.32 -13.19
C VAL A 100 -2.54 -88.92 -13.47
N GLU A 101 -2.35 -90.17 -13.07
CA GLU A 101 -1.13 -90.93 -13.35
C GLU A 101 -1.17 -91.47 -14.78
N ILE A 102 -0.06 -91.34 -15.51
CA ILE A 102 0.03 -91.75 -16.91
C ILE A 102 0.68 -93.13 -16.95
N PRO A 103 -0.08 -94.20 -17.23
CA PRO A 103 0.46 -95.56 -17.27
C PRO A 103 1.31 -95.78 -18.53
N TYR A 104 2.13 -96.83 -18.51
CA TYR A 104 2.90 -97.33 -19.66
C TYR A 104 4.04 -96.43 -20.16
N VAL A 105 4.41 -95.38 -19.44
CA VAL A 105 5.48 -94.42 -19.80
C VAL A 105 6.84 -95.12 -19.98
N GLU A 106 7.11 -96.15 -19.18
CA GLU A 106 8.36 -96.93 -19.20
C GLU A 106 8.41 -97.99 -20.30
N LYS A 107 7.32 -98.22 -21.05
CA LYS A 107 7.32 -99.22 -22.13
C LYS A 107 8.12 -98.71 -23.34
N GLY A 108 8.96 -99.58 -23.90
CA GLY A 108 9.72 -99.35 -25.13
C GLY A 108 8.91 -99.47 -26.43
N THR A 109 7.58 -99.48 -26.34
CA THR A 109 6.67 -99.64 -27.48
C THR A 109 6.07 -98.31 -27.94
N GLU A 110 5.36 -98.32 -29.06
CA GLU A 110 4.63 -97.17 -29.63
C GLU A 110 3.63 -96.58 -28.63
N ILE A 111 3.01 -97.45 -27.81
CA ILE A 111 2.11 -97.03 -26.73
C ILE A 111 2.88 -96.23 -25.66
N GLY A 112 4.06 -96.69 -25.27
CA GLY A 112 4.90 -95.96 -24.32
C GLY A 112 5.40 -94.62 -24.87
N SER A 113 5.69 -94.55 -26.17
CA SER A 113 5.99 -93.26 -26.83
C SER A 113 4.80 -92.31 -26.82
N MET A 114 3.56 -92.82 -26.95
CA MET A 114 2.36 -92.00 -26.84
C MET A 114 2.13 -91.54 -25.40
N SER A 115 2.30 -92.41 -24.41
CA SER A 115 2.24 -92.06 -22.98
C SER A 115 3.24 -90.95 -22.62
N ARG A 116 4.49 -91.02 -23.09
CA ARG A 116 5.48 -89.94 -22.88
C ARG A 116 5.02 -88.59 -23.44
N LYS A 117 4.36 -88.58 -24.61
CA LYS A 117 3.80 -87.34 -25.19
C LYS A 117 2.61 -86.81 -24.40
N VAL A 118 1.76 -87.69 -23.85
CA VAL A 118 0.68 -87.31 -22.93
C VAL A 118 1.25 -86.75 -21.62
N ALA A 119 2.39 -87.26 -21.14
CA ALA A 119 3.08 -86.74 -19.97
C ALA A 119 3.66 -85.34 -20.18
N ILE A 120 4.27 -85.09 -21.35
CA ILE A 120 4.68 -83.73 -21.74
C ILE A 120 3.46 -82.79 -21.82
N PHE A 121 2.33 -83.27 -22.35
CA PHE A 121 1.10 -82.46 -22.42
C PHE A 121 0.54 -82.12 -21.03
N LYS A 122 0.52 -83.08 -20.10
CA LYS A 122 0.16 -82.83 -18.68
C LYS A 122 1.11 -81.81 -18.05
N GLN A 123 2.43 -81.96 -18.25
CA GLN A 123 3.41 -81.03 -17.70
C GLN A 123 3.23 -79.61 -18.23
N ASN A 124 3.03 -79.45 -19.54
CA ASN A 124 2.76 -78.15 -20.15
C ASN A 124 1.46 -77.51 -19.63
N ALA A 125 0.44 -78.30 -19.30
CA ALA A 125 -0.80 -77.80 -18.72
C ALA A 125 -0.59 -77.29 -17.28
N ILE A 126 0.19 -78.02 -16.47
CA ILE A 126 0.60 -77.59 -15.11
C ILE A 126 1.45 -76.31 -15.17
N ASP A 127 2.42 -76.26 -16.08
CA ASP A 127 3.30 -75.08 -16.23
C ASP A 127 2.51 -73.86 -16.71
N LYS A 128 1.51 -74.05 -17.58
CA LYS A 128 0.60 -72.99 -18.02
C LYS A 128 -0.25 -72.43 -16.87
N GLU A 129 -0.83 -73.28 -16.03
CA GLU A 129 -1.64 -72.85 -14.87
C GLU A 129 -0.77 -72.04 -13.87
N LYS A 130 0.45 -72.50 -13.59
CA LYS A 130 1.42 -71.75 -12.78
C LYS A 130 1.81 -70.41 -13.40
N LEU A 131 2.00 -70.35 -14.72
CA LEU A 131 2.30 -69.11 -15.44
C LEU A 131 1.13 -68.13 -15.38
N GLU A 132 -0.11 -68.60 -15.57
CA GLU A 132 -1.32 -67.77 -15.46
C GLU A 132 -1.51 -67.23 -14.03
N GLU A 133 -1.27 -68.05 -13.01
CA GLU A 133 -1.31 -67.63 -11.60
C GLU A 133 -0.21 -66.59 -11.28
N GLN A 134 1.03 -66.82 -11.74
CA GLN A 134 2.13 -65.86 -11.59
C GLN A 134 1.84 -64.54 -12.33
N GLN A 135 1.25 -64.61 -13.53
CA GLN A 135 0.92 -63.44 -14.32
C GLN A 135 -0.21 -62.62 -13.67
N GLN A 136 -1.22 -63.28 -13.10
CA GLN A 136 -2.27 -62.60 -12.31
C GLN A 136 -1.71 -61.95 -11.05
N ILE A 137 -0.82 -62.62 -10.32
CA ILE A 137 -0.15 -62.06 -9.14
C ILE A 137 0.71 -60.85 -9.54
N GLN A 138 1.46 -60.94 -10.65
CA GLN A 138 2.30 -59.85 -11.13
C GLN A 138 1.47 -58.66 -11.65
N GLU A 139 0.38 -58.91 -12.38
CA GLU A 139 -0.57 -57.87 -12.80
C GLU A 139 -1.23 -57.19 -11.59
N SER A 140 -1.66 -57.96 -10.59
CA SER A 140 -2.21 -57.45 -9.33
C SER A 140 -1.19 -56.54 -8.63
N LYS A 141 0.05 -57.02 -8.45
CA LYS A 141 1.13 -56.22 -7.84
C LYS A 141 1.44 -54.95 -8.63
N THR A 142 1.51 -55.04 -9.96
CA THR A 142 1.80 -53.88 -10.82
C THR A 142 0.65 -52.86 -10.77
N LYS A 143 -0.60 -53.32 -10.75
CA LYS A 143 -1.78 -52.45 -10.56
C LYS A 143 -1.76 -51.78 -9.19
N GLU A 144 -1.42 -52.50 -8.13
CA GLU A 144 -1.37 -51.96 -6.78
C GLU A 144 -0.19 -50.98 -6.57
N GLU A 145 0.99 -51.27 -7.13
CA GLU A 145 2.12 -50.35 -7.15
C GLU A 145 1.83 -49.07 -7.94
N LYS A 146 1.18 -49.19 -9.11
CA LYS A 146 0.69 -48.02 -9.87
C LYS A 146 -0.29 -47.20 -9.05
N LYS A 147 -1.27 -47.85 -8.40
CA LYS A 147 -2.26 -47.17 -7.56
C LYS A 147 -1.59 -46.42 -6.40
N ARG A 148 -0.69 -47.07 -5.66
CA ARG A 148 0.05 -46.43 -4.56
C ARG A 148 0.92 -45.26 -5.04
N THR A 149 1.56 -45.41 -6.19
CA THR A 149 2.37 -44.34 -6.78
C THR A 149 1.50 -43.15 -7.17
N MET A 150 0.34 -43.40 -7.79
CA MET A 150 -0.62 -42.38 -8.17
C MET A 150 -1.20 -41.67 -6.93
N GLU A 151 -1.57 -42.42 -5.88
CA GLU A 151 -2.05 -41.86 -4.61
C GLU A 151 -0.99 -40.97 -3.95
N ARG A 152 0.28 -41.39 -3.95
CA ARG A 152 1.38 -40.59 -3.41
C ARG A 152 1.59 -39.32 -4.23
N LEU A 153 1.67 -39.42 -5.57
CA LEU A 153 1.83 -38.26 -6.44
C LEU A 153 0.65 -37.29 -6.30
N ALA A 154 -0.57 -37.80 -6.21
CA ALA A 154 -1.77 -37.01 -5.98
C ALA A 154 -1.72 -36.30 -4.62
N SER A 155 -1.27 -36.97 -3.55
CA SER A 155 -1.13 -36.35 -2.22
C SER A 155 0.00 -35.31 -2.16
N ASP A 156 1.14 -35.58 -2.81
CA ASP A 156 2.26 -34.62 -2.87
C ASP A 156 1.84 -33.37 -3.68
N PHE A 157 1.12 -33.57 -4.79
CA PHE A 157 0.52 -32.48 -5.59
C PHE A 157 -0.52 -31.70 -4.78
N GLU A 158 -1.45 -32.37 -4.09
CA GLU A 158 -2.46 -31.76 -3.23
C GLU A 158 -1.83 -30.83 -2.19
N LYS A 159 -0.78 -31.31 -1.49
CA LYS A 159 -0.07 -30.52 -0.48
C LYS A 159 0.65 -29.31 -1.08
N ALA A 160 1.38 -29.51 -2.18
CA ALA A 160 2.13 -28.44 -2.82
C ALA A 160 1.21 -27.33 -3.32
N VAL A 161 0.11 -27.68 -4.01
CA VAL A 161 -0.80 -26.68 -4.56
C VAL A 161 -1.67 -26.04 -3.47
N SER A 162 -2.14 -26.81 -2.48
CA SER A 162 -2.89 -26.24 -1.35
C SER A 162 -2.06 -25.22 -0.58
N SER A 163 -0.77 -25.49 -0.36
CA SER A 163 0.13 -24.52 0.31
C SER A 163 0.29 -23.23 -0.49
N VAL A 164 0.41 -23.30 -1.82
CA VAL A 164 0.49 -22.11 -2.68
C VAL A 164 -0.83 -21.32 -2.65
N VAL A 165 -1.96 -22.01 -2.77
CA VAL A 165 -3.29 -21.38 -2.71
C VAL A 165 -3.53 -20.69 -1.37
N GLU A 166 -3.10 -21.31 -0.26
CA GLU A 166 -3.19 -20.73 1.08
C GLU A 166 -2.33 -19.46 1.20
N ILE A 167 -1.08 -19.49 0.72
CA ILE A 167 -0.20 -18.30 0.72
C ILE A 167 -0.79 -17.16 -0.11
N VAL A 168 -1.34 -17.46 -1.29
CA VAL A 168 -1.98 -16.45 -2.15
C VAL A 168 -3.23 -15.87 -1.47
N ALA A 169 -4.06 -16.72 -0.85
CA ALA A 169 -5.24 -16.26 -0.11
C ALA A 169 -4.86 -15.37 1.08
N THR A 170 -3.87 -15.75 1.88
CA THR A 170 -3.38 -14.92 3.00
C THR A 170 -2.81 -13.59 2.49
N SER A 171 -1.99 -13.62 1.43
CA SER A 171 -1.42 -12.40 0.84
C SER A 171 -2.51 -11.46 0.32
N ALA A 172 -3.59 -11.98 -0.26
CA ALA A 172 -4.72 -11.19 -0.71
C ALA A 172 -5.51 -10.57 0.47
N ILE A 173 -5.65 -11.27 1.60
CA ILE A 173 -6.26 -10.71 2.83
C ILE A 173 -5.39 -9.56 3.37
N ASP A 174 -4.07 -9.74 3.41
CA ASP A 174 -3.14 -8.70 3.86
C ASP A 174 -3.18 -7.48 2.94
N MET A 175 -3.25 -7.69 1.62
CA MET A 175 -3.44 -6.61 0.65
C MET A 175 -4.77 -5.87 0.84
N GLN A 176 -5.88 -6.56 1.12
CA GLN A 176 -7.15 -5.89 1.46
C GLN A 176 -7.04 -5.02 2.71
N ALA A 177 -6.41 -5.54 3.76
CA ALA A 177 -6.22 -4.79 4.99
C ALA A 177 -5.37 -3.53 4.75
N ASN A 178 -4.27 -3.67 4.01
CA ASN A 178 -3.39 -2.55 3.67
C ASN A 178 -4.08 -1.52 2.77
N ALA A 179 -4.83 -1.96 1.77
CA ALA A 179 -5.62 -1.10 0.89
C ALA A 179 -6.67 -0.30 1.68
N LYS A 180 -7.41 -0.97 2.58
CA LYS A 180 -8.41 -0.29 3.43
C LYS A 180 -7.76 0.76 4.34
N ASN A 181 -6.61 0.45 4.94
CA ASN A 181 -5.85 1.40 5.76
C ASN A 181 -5.36 2.59 4.92
N LEU A 182 -4.86 2.34 3.70
CA LEU A 182 -4.40 3.40 2.80
C LEU A 182 -5.55 4.32 2.35
N SER A 183 -6.71 3.75 2.05
CA SER A 183 -7.93 4.50 1.72
C SER A 183 -8.35 5.41 2.89
N GLN A 184 -8.41 4.86 4.12
CA GLN A 184 -8.73 5.65 5.31
C GLN A 184 -7.71 6.78 5.57
N MET A 185 -6.41 6.50 5.40
CA MET A 185 -5.35 7.51 5.59
C MET A 185 -5.44 8.61 4.52
N SER A 186 -5.83 8.26 3.29
CA SER A 186 -6.04 9.21 2.20
C SER A 186 -7.25 10.11 2.46
N ASP A 187 -8.34 9.57 3.03
CA ASP A 187 -9.51 10.35 3.43
C ASP A 187 -9.17 11.34 4.55
N GLN A 188 -8.44 10.87 5.57
CA GLN A 188 -7.94 11.74 6.66
C GLN A 188 -7.02 12.84 6.14
N THR A 189 -6.14 12.51 5.19
CA THR A 189 -5.25 13.51 4.56
C THR A 189 -6.05 14.55 3.78
N SER A 190 -7.12 14.14 3.10
CA SER A 190 -8.01 15.04 2.36
C SER A 190 -8.79 15.97 3.30
N GLU A 191 -9.31 15.44 4.42
CA GLU A 191 -9.96 16.24 5.45
C GLU A 191 -9.01 17.27 6.08
N GLN A 192 -7.80 16.85 6.45
CA GLN A 192 -6.77 17.75 6.97
C GLN A 192 -6.37 18.81 5.96
N SER A 193 -6.26 18.44 4.69
CA SER A 193 -5.95 19.38 3.61
C SER A 193 -7.03 20.45 3.46
N SER A 194 -8.31 20.06 3.58
CA SER A 194 -9.43 21.00 3.58
C SER A 194 -9.38 21.99 4.76
N MET A 195 -9.03 21.51 5.96
CA MET A 195 -8.83 22.40 7.12
C MET A 195 -7.69 23.40 6.89
N VAL A 196 -6.57 22.95 6.29
CA VAL A 196 -5.44 23.82 5.96
C VAL A 196 -5.83 24.86 4.91
N VAL A 197 -6.64 24.51 3.90
CA VAL A 197 -7.17 25.48 2.92
C VAL A 197 -7.96 26.58 3.63
N SER A 198 -8.93 26.22 4.48
CA SER A 198 -9.73 27.21 5.23
C SER A 198 -8.86 28.10 6.12
N ALA A 199 -7.86 27.54 6.81
CA ALA A 199 -6.92 28.31 7.63
C ALA A 199 -6.05 29.26 6.79
N THR A 200 -5.68 28.85 5.59
CA THR A 200 -4.90 29.64 4.62
C THR A 200 -5.74 30.80 4.08
N GLU A 201 -7.01 30.57 3.74
CA GLU A 201 -7.95 31.63 3.33
C GLU A 201 -8.17 32.67 4.43
N GLN A 202 -8.37 32.22 5.67
CA GLN A 202 -8.48 33.11 6.83
C GLN A 202 -7.18 33.91 7.03
N THR A 203 -6.03 33.26 6.87
CA THR A 203 -4.72 33.95 6.96
C THR A 203 -4.58 35.02 5.88
N SER A 204 -4.99 34.73 4.64
CA SER A 204 -4.99 35.73 3.55
C SER A 204 -5.85 36.95 3.90
N SER A 205 -7.05 36.73 4.44
CA SER A 205 -7.92 37.84 4.88
C SER A 205 -7.29 38.67 6.02
N ASN A 206 -6.57 38.02 6.93
CA ASN A 206 -5.85 38.72 7.99
C ASN A 206 -4.68 39.55 7.43
N VAL A 207 -3.96 39.00 6.44
CA VAL A 207 -2.87 39.70 5.75
C VAL A 207 -3.39 40.96 5.05
N ASP A 208 -4.53 40.89 4.36
CA ASP A 208 -5.18 42.06 3.74
C ASP A 208 -5.55 43.13 4.78
N THR A 209 -6.06 42.70 5.93
CA THR A 209 -6.41 43.61 7.04
C THR A 209 -5.17 44.30 7.60
N VAL A 210 -4.06 43.56 7.76
CA VAL A 210 -2.80 44.14 8.22
C VAL A 210 -2.21 45.08 7.17
N ALA A 211 -2.30 44.74 5.88
CA ALA A 211 -1.86 45.62 4.80
C ALA A 211 -2.60 46.97 4.83
N ALA A 212 -3.92 46.96 4.96
CA ALA A 212 -4.72 48.17 5.11
C ALA A 212 -4.32 49.00 6.35
N ALA A 213 -4.04 48.34 7.47
CA ALA A 213 -3.56 49.02 8.69
C ALA A 213 -2.18 49.66 8.49
N VAL A 214 -1.28 49.01 7.74
CA VAL A 214 0.05 49.54 7.40
C VAL A 214 -0.04 50.75 6.46
N GLU A 215 -0.95 50.73 5.48
CA GLU A 215 -1.22 51.88 4.63
C GLU A 215 -1.75 53.08 5.45
N GLN A 216 -2.69 52.82 6.36
CA GLN A 216 -3.22 53.86 7.25
C GLN A 216 -2.15 54.41 8.20
N LEU A 217 -1.28 53.57 8.74
CA LEU A 217 -0.13 53.99 9.56
C LEU A 217 0.83 54.87 8.76
N SER A 218 1.13 54.49 7.51
CA SER A 218 2.02 55.26 6.63
C SER A 218 1.45 56.65 6.34
N ALA A 219 0.14 56.75 6.09
CA ALA A 219 -0.55 58.02 5.93
C ALA A 219 -0.48 58.88 7.21
N SER A 220 -0.72 58.28 8.37
CA SER A 220 -0.66 58.96 9.67
C SER A 220 0.76 59.47 9.99
N ILE A 221 1.79 58.68 9.72
CA ILE A 221 3.20 59.08 9.85
C ILE A 221 3.50 60.30 8.97
N GLY A 222 3.01 60.30 7.73
CA GLY A 222 3.14 61.44 6.81
C GLY A 222 2.48 62.72 7.35
N GLU A 223 1.28 62.60 7.91
CA GLU A 223 0.56 63.73 8.52
C GLU A 223 1.30 64.27 9.75
N ILE A 224 1.72 63.40 10.67
CA ILE A 224 2.46 63.79 11.87
C ILE A 224 3.77 64.48 11.47
N ASN A 225 4.48 63.96 10.45
CA ASN A 225 5.70 64.60 9.95
C ASN A 225 5.45 66.03 9.45
N SER A 226 4.34 66.24 8.72
CA SER A 226 3.92 67.58 8.29
C SER A 226 3.61 68.50 9.47
N GLN A 227 2.90 68.00 10.50
CA GLN A 227 2.57 68.77 11.71
C GLN A 227 3.80 69.15 12.52
N VAL A 228 4.79 68.25 12.63
CA VAL A 228 6.05 68.50 13.34
C VAL A 228 6.92 69.52 12.61
N SER A 229 6.97 69.43 11.27
CA SER A 229 7.65 70.43 10.43
C SER A 229 7.04 71.82 10.61
N GLU A 230 5.71 71.91 10.62
CA GLU A 230 4.98 73.15 10.86
C GLU A 230 5.21 73.70 12.27
N SER A 231 5.18 72.84 13.30
CA SER A 231 5.52 73.23 14.68
C SER A 231 6.93 73.79 14.79
N THR A 232 7.90 73.17 14.11
CA THR A 232 9.29 73.65 14.07
C THR A 232 9.39 75.04 13.42
N ARG A 233 8.64 75.27 12.33
CA ARG A 233 8.56 76.57 11.66
C ARG A 233 7.96 77.65 12.57
N ILE A 234 6.84 77.36 13.22
CA ILE A 234 6.14 78.27 14.14
C ILE A 234 7.05 78.62 15.34
N SER A 235 7.73 77.63 15.93
CA SER A 235 8.69 77.87 17.02
C SER A 235 9.82 78.79 16.55
N GLY A 236 10.36 78.58 15.35
CA GLY A 236 11.37 79.49 14.76
C GLY A 236 10.87 80.93 14.60
N GLU A 237 9.63 81.12 14.15
CA GLU A 237 9.00 82.46 14.08
C GLU A 237 8.79 83.08 15.46
N ALA A 238 8.41 82.27 16.45
CA ALA A 238 8.19 82.72 17.83
C ALA A 238 9.50 83.22 18.46
N VAL A 239 10.62 82.54 18.25
CA VAL A 239 11.96 83.00 18.70
C VAL A 239 12.27 84.39 18.15
N VAL A 240 12.01 84.64 16.86
CA VAL A 240 12.24 85.96 16.25
C VAL A 240 11.35 87.04 16.91
N LYS A 241 10.09 86.72 17.19
CA LYS A 241 9.16 87.67 17.86
C LYS A 241 9.57 87.96 19.30
N VAL A 242 9.99 86.94 20.06
CA VAL A 242 10.50 87.09 21.43
C VAL A 242 11.74 87.98 21.46
N ARG A 243 12.71 87.75 20.57
CA ARG A 243 13.91 88.62 20.45
C ARG A 243 13.56 90.08 20.14
N ARG A 244 12.54 90.31 19.31
CA ARG A 244 12.07 91.67 19.01
C ARG A 244 11.38 92.33 20.22
N ALA A 245 10.58 91.57 20.96
CA ALA A 245 9.94 92.06 22.19
C ALA A 245 10.99 92.41 23.25
N ASP A 246 11.98 91.52 23.46
CA ASP A 246 13.11 91.74 24.37
C ASP A 246 13.86 93.05 24.05
N ALA A 247 14.24 93.25 22.78
CA ALA A 247 14.89 94.47 22.34
C ALA A 247 14.04 95.74 22.56
N THR A 248 12.71 95.64 22.36
CA THR A 248 11.79 96.76 22.54
C THR A 248 11.66 97.14 24.02
N VAL A 249 11.52 96.16 24.91
CA VAL A 249 11.42 96.39 26.35
C VAL A 249 12.75 96.86 26.92
N SER A 250 13.87 96.34 26.43
CA SER A 250 15.22 96.83 26.77
C SER A 250 15.38 98.31 26.40
N THR A 251 14.98 98.71 25.18
CA THR A 251 15.00 100.11 24.76
C THR A 251 14.09 101.00 25.64
N LEU A 252 12.91 100.50 26.03
CA LEU A 252 12.00 101.19 26.95
C LEU A 252 12.64 101.38 28.33
N SER A 253 13.34 100.36 28.85
CA SER A 253 14.04 100.42 30.13
C SER A 253 15.13 101.48 30.11
N GLU A 254 15.94 101.54 29.04
CA GLU A 254 16.96 102.57 28.84
C GLU A 254 16.35 103.98 28.76
N ALA A 255 15.30 104.18 27.97
CA ALA A 255 14.63 105.47 27.86
C ALA A 255 14.02 105.92 29.20
N THR A 256 13.46 104.98 29.96
CA THR A 256 12.90 105.25 31.28
C THR A 256 13.99 105.63 32.29
N GLN A 257 15.17 105.01 32.21
CA GLN A 257 16.33 105.40 33.01
C GLN A 257 16.78 106.83 32.70
N GLN A 258 16.86 107.20 31.41
CA GLN A 258 17.21 108.57 31.00
C GLN A 258 16.19 109.59 31.51
N ILE A 259 14.89 109.27 31.47
CA ILE A 259 13.86 110.13 32.06
C ILE A 259 14.05 110.27 33.57
N GLY A 260 14.36 109.17 34.27
CA GLY A 260 14.68 109.19 35.70
C GLY A 260 15.84 110.14 36.04
N ASP A 261 16.90 110.12 35.24
CA ASP A 261 18.05 111.02 35.40
C ASP A 261 17.67 112.49 35.19
N VAL A 262 16.80 112.79 34.21
CA VAL A 262 16.27 114.14 33.97
C VAL A 262 15.36 114.59 35.11
N VAL A 263 14.48 113.74 35.61
CA VAL A 263 13.58 114.06 36.74
C VAL A 263 14.40 114.38 37.99
N LYS A 264 15.48 113.63 38.24
CA LYS A 264 16.42 113.92 39.33
C LYS A 264 17.07 115.29 39.18
N LEU A 265 17.53 115.64 37.98
CA LEU A 265 18.08 116.97 37.71
C LEU A 265 17.04 118.09 37.95
N ILE A 266 15.78 117.89 37.57
CA ILE A 266 14.72 118.88 37.81
C ILE A 266 14.43 119.02 39.30
N GLN A 267 14.43 117.91 40.06
CA GLN A 267 14.31 117.93 41.52
C GLN A 267 15.43 118.78 42.15
N ASP A 268 16.69 118.54 41.74
CA ASP A 268 17.84 119.30 42.23
C ASP A 268 17.71 120.81 41.91
N ILE A 269 17.24 121.16 40.70
CA ILE A 269 16.97 122.55 40.30
C ILE A 269 15.84 123.17 41.14
N ALA A 270 14.78 122.43 41.42
CA ALA A 270 13.66 122.90 42.23
C ALA A 270 14.11 123.17 43.68
N GLU A 271 14.91 122.29 44.27
CA GLU A 271 15.50 122.48 45.59
C GLU A 271 16.43 123.70 45.63
N GLN A 272 17.30 123.85 44.63
CA GLN A 272 18.18 125.02 44.51
C GLN A 272 17.38 126.32 44.33
N THR A 273 16.31 126.29 43.53
CA THR A 273 15.42 127.45 43.31
C THR A 273 14.68 127.81 44.60
N ASN A 274 14.22 126.83 45.36
CA ASN A 274 13.58 127.04 46.66
C ASN A 274 14.55 127.70 47.67
N LEU A 275 15.82 127.27 47.68
CA LEU A 275 16.87 127.89 48.51
C LEU A 275 17.18 129.33 48.08
N LEU A 276 17.28 129.59 46.77
CA LEU A 276 17.47 130.94 46.24
C LEU A 276 16.30 131.87 46.58
N ALA A 277 15.07 131.37 46.42
CA ALA A 277 13.85 132.10 46.76
C ALA A 277 13.77 132.40 48.26
N LEU A 278 14.16 131.44 49.12
CA LEU A 278 14.25 131.65 50.56
C LEU A 278 15.26 132.75 50.91
N ASN A 279 16.45 132.73 50.31
CA ASN A 279 17.46 133.78 50.50
C ASN A 279 16.94 135.14 50.05
N ALA A 280 16.22 135.20 48.92
CA ALA A 280 15.58 136.42 48.44
C ALA A 280 14.48 136.92 49.37
N THR A 281 13.67 136.03 49.97
CA THR A 281 12.67 136.40 50.99
C THR A 281 13.33 137.00 52.23
N ILE A 282 14.47 136.45 52.67
CA ILE A 282 15.24 136.97 53.81
C ILE A 282 15.76 138.38 53.50
N GLU A 283 16.36 138.59 52.33
CA GLU A 283 16.90 139.90 51.96
C GLU A 283 15.79 140.94 51.73
N ALA A 284 14.64 140.52 51.18
CA ALA A 284 13.46 141.37 51.06
C ALA A 284 12.88 141.80 52.42
N ALA A 285 12.87 140.89 53.42
CA ALA A 285 12.50 141.22 54.79
C ALA A 285 13.49 142.20 55.43
N ARG A 286 14.78 142.07 55.10
CA ARG A 286 15.85 142.95 55.58
C ARG A 286 15.76 144.37 55.02
N ALA A 287 15.23 144.53 53.80
CA ALA A 287 14.99 145.82 53.15
C ALA A 287 13.74 146.57 53.66
N GLY A 288 12.95 145.98 54.58
CA GLY A 288 11.79 146.64 55.21
C GLY A 288 10.67 146.99 54.22
N GLU A 289 10.09 148.19 54.33
CA GLU A 289 8.97 148.65 53.48
C GLU A 289 9.32 148.67 51.97
N ALA A 290 10.59 148.94 51.62
CA ALA A 290 11.04 148.98 50.23
C ALA A 290 11.11 147.58 49.57
N GLY A 291 11.19 146.51 50.39
CA GLY A 291 11.32 145.13 49.93
C GLY A 291 10.00 144.37 49.74
N LYS A 292 8.84 144.96 50.11
CA LYS A 292 7.54 144.25 50.12
C LYS A 292 7.17 143.61 48.78
N GLY A 293 7.35 144.31 47.66
CA GLY A 293 7.07 143.77 46.32
C GLY A 293 7.98 142.59 45.97
N PHE A 294 9.25 142.67 46.37
CA PHE A 294 10.24 141.60 46.16
C PHE A 294 9.96 140.38 47.04
N ALA A 295 9.48 140.59 48.27
CA ALA A 295 9.09 139.53 49.19
C ALA A 295 7.92 138.69 48.63
N VAL A 296 6.93 139.32 47.98
CA VAL A 296 5.81 138.60 47.32
C VAL A 296 6.31 137.73 46.18
N VAL A 297 7.16 138.27 45.29
CA VAL A 297 7.74 137.50 44.18
C VAL A 297 8.60 136.34 44.70
N ALA A 298 9.44 136.58 45.71
CA ALA A 298 10.27 135.52 46.31
C ALA A 298 9.41 134.43 46.96
N SER A 299 8.30 134.77 47.62
CA SER A 299 7.35 133.80 48.18
C SER A 299 6.66 132.98 47.08
N GLU A 300 6.28 133.61 45.97
CA GLU A 300 5.66 132.93 44.84
C GLU A 300 6.63 131.95 44.16
N VAL A 301 7.88 132.38 43.93
CA VAL A 301 8.94 131.50 43.39
C VAL A 301 9.21 130.33 44.33
N LYS A 302 9.24 130.58 45.64
CA LYS A 302 9.41 129.53 46.66
C LYS A 302 8.27 128.51 46.62
N ASN A 303 7.03 128.97 46.49
CA ASN A 303 5.86 128.10 46.41
C ASN A 303 5.89 127.27 45.12
N LEU A 304 6.20 127.90 43.98
CA LEU A 304 6.32 127.22 42.70
C LEU A 304 7.42 126.15 42.73
N ALA A 305 8.59 126.47 43.31
CA ALA A 305 9.68 125.50 43.46
C ALA A 305 9.29 124.31 44.35
N SER A 306 8.56 124.54 45.45
CA SER A 306 8.02 123.46 46.29
C SER A 306 6.95 122.62 45.58
N GLN A 307 6.12 123.24 44.74
CA GLN A 307 5.17 122.53 43.89
C GLN A 307 5.88 121.70 42.81
N THR A 308 6.94 122.24 42.19
CA THR A 308 7.78 121.51 41.24
C THR A 308 8.43 120.31 41.91
N GLY A 309 9.05 120.46 43.08
CA GLY A 309 9.68 119.37 43.83
C GLY A 309 8.71 118.22 44.17
N ARG A 310 7.50 118.55 44.63
CA ARG A 310 6.47 117.52 44.87
C ARG A 310 6.04 116.81 43.58
N ALA A 311 5.86 117.56 42.49
CA ALA A 311 5.50 116.98 41.20
C ALA A 311 6.61 116.07 40.66
N THR A 312 7.89 116.44 40.81
CA THR A 312 9.02 115.59 40.40
C THR A 312 9.17 114.36 41.27
N GLU A 313 8.88 114.43 42.57
CA GLU A 313 8.83 113.25 43.44
C GLU A 313 7.74 112.25 43.01
N GLU A 314 6.53 112.73 42.70
CA GLU A 314 5.46 111.89 42.16
C GLU A 314 5.86 111.25 40.81
N ILE A 315 6.48 112.01 39.90
CA ILE A 315 6.98 111.48 38.63
C ILE A 315 8.08 110.43 38.86
N ALA A 316 9.01 110.67 39.79
CA ALA A 316 10.07 109.72 40.12
C ALA A 316 9.51 108.37 40.59
N GLN A 317 8.46 108.38 41.43
CA GLN A 317 7.76 107.16 41.85
C GLN A 317 7.12 106.42 40.67
N LYS A 318 6.51 107.15 39.71
CA LYS A 318 5.96 106.54 38.49
C LYS A 318 7.05 105.93 37.61
N ILE A 319 8.18 106.62 37.44
CA ILE A 319 9.33 106.11 36.68
C ILE A 319 9.89 104.85 37.32
N ALA A 320 10.10 104.82 38.63
CA ALA A 320 10.56 103.63 39.34
C ALA A 320 9.61 102.44 39.15
N THR A 321 8.29 102.69 39.14
CA THR A 321 7.28 101.66 38.86
C THR A 321 7.41 101.13 37.43
N VAL A 322 7.58 102.01 36.43
CA VAL A 322 7.76 101.60 35.03
C VAL A 322 9.05 100.81 34.84
N GLN A 323 10.15 101.18 35.52
CA GLN A 323 11.40 100.43 35.49
C GLN A 323 11.26 99.04 36.08
N ALA A 324 10.59 98.91 37.23
CA ALA A 324 10.34 97.62 37.86
C ALA A 324 9.53 96.68 36.95
N VAL A 325 8.41 97.18 36.39
CA VAL A 325 7.56 96.41 35.46
C VAL A 325 8.31 96.06 34.17
N SER A 326 9.16 96.96 33.66
CA SER A 326 9.99 96.67 32.49
C SER A 326 10.98 95.55 32.74
N LYS A 327 11.62 95.53 33.93
CA LYS A 327 12.53 94.45 34.32
C LYS A 327 11.81 93.10 34.44
N GLU A 328 10.67 93.07 35.12
CA GLU A 328 9.83 91.88 35.21
C GLU A 328 9.40 91.38 33.83
N SER A 329 9.10 92.29 32.91
CA SER A 329 8.74 91.96 31.52
C SER A 329 9.90 91.32 30.76
N VAL A 330 11.15 91.79 30.94
CA VAL A 330 12.34 91.17 30.34
C VAL A 330 12.53 89.73 30.85
N GLU A 331 12.44 89.53 32.17
CA GLU A 331 12.57 88.20 32.79
C GLU A 331 11.49 87.24 32.25
N ALA A 332 10.25 87.71 32.12
CA ALA A 332 9.15 86.93 31.54
C ALA A 332 9.40 86.59 30.07
N ILE A 333 9.89 87.53 29.25
CA ILE A 333 10.20 87.32 27.84
C ILE A 333 11.33 86.30 27.67
N GLN A 334 12.36 86.35 28.51
CA GLN A 334 13.46 85.37 28.52
C GLN A 334 12.96 83.96 28.84
N SER A 335 12.12 83.80 29.86
CA SER A 335 11.51 82.51 30.20
C SER A 335 10.65 81.96 29.06
N ILE A 336 9.88 82.81 28.37
CA ILE A 336 9.14 82.41 27.17
C ILE A 336 10.10 81.92 26.07
N GLY A 337 11.24 82.57 25.90
CA GLY A 337 12.29 82.13 24.96
C GLY A 337 12.80 80.72 25.26
N GLU A 338 13.12 80.44 26.53
CA GLU A 338 13.57 79.11 26.97
C GLU A 338 12.52 78.02 26.69
N ILE A 339 11.24 78.30 26.95
CA ILE A 339 10.14 77.36 26.68
C ILE A 339 10.01 77.06 25.17
N ILE A 340 10.20 78.07 24.31
CA ILE A 340 10.16 77.89 22.86
C ILE A 340 11.35 77.05 22.37
N ASP A 341 12.55 77.29 22.92
CA ASP A 341 13.74 76.49 22.58
C ASP A 341 13.57 75.03 23.00
N GLN A 342 13.03 74.77 24.19
CA GLN A 342 12.67 73.42 24.64
C GLN A 342 11.63 72.76 23.71
N THR A 343 10.63 73.52 23.27
CA THR A 343 9.63 73.03 22.31
C THR A 343 10.29 72.64 20.98
N SER A 344 11.24 73.45 20.49
CA SER A 344 12.00 73.15 19.27
C SER A 344 12.84 71.88 19.40
N GLU A 345 13.46 71.65 20.56
CA GLU A 345 14.21 70.42 20.83
C GLU A 345 13.31 69.19 20.85
N ILE A 346 12.14 69.28 21.48
CA ILE A 346 11.13 68.22 21.47
C ILE A 346 10.67 67.90 20.04
N SER A 347 10.37 68.90 19.21
CA SER A 347 9.99 68.68 17.80
C SER A 347 11.07 67.93 17.02
N LYS A 348 12.36 68.21 17.27
CA LYS A 348 13.48 67.47 16.64
C LYS A 348 13.53 66.01 17.09
N MET A 349 13.35 65.74 18.39
CA MET A 349 13.29 64.36 18.91
C MET A 349 12.13 63.59 18.30
N ILE A 350 10.95 64.22 18.20
CA ILE A 350 9.77 63.61 17.57
C ILE A 350 10.05 63.31 16.10
N SER A 351 10.67 64.24 15.34
CA SER A 351 11.04 63.99 13.94
C SER A 351 11.98 62.79 13.79
N GLY A 352 12.95 62.63 14.69
CA GLY A 352 13.81 61.44 14.73
C GLY A 352 13.02 60.15 14.98
N ALA A 353 12.09 60.16 15.93
CA ALA A 353 11.23 59.02 16.22
C ALA A 353 10.31 58.66 15.04
N ILE A 354 9.77 59.66 14.34
CA ILE A 354 8.95 59.47 13.13
C ILE A 354 9.76 58.80 12.02
N CYS A 355 11.02 59.19 11.83
CA CYS A 355 11.91 58.55 10.85
C CYS A 355 12.08 57.05 11.13
N GLN A 356 12.37 56.70 12.40
CA GLN A 356 12.47 55.29 12.83
C GLN A 356 11.14 54.54 12.68
N GLN A 357 10.03 55.19 12.99
CA GLN A 357 8.69 54.60 12.83
C GLN A 357 8.34 54.35 11.37
N ASN A 358 8.78 55.23 10.45
CA ASN A 358 8.62 55.04 9.02
C ASN A 358 9.41 53.83 8.52
N GLU A 359 10.68 53.69 8.92
CA GLU A 359 11.50 52.52 8.59
C GLU A 359 10.89 51.21 9.10
N ALA A 360 10.37 51.21 10.34
CA ALA A 360 9.70 50.04 10.91
C ALA A 360 8.41 49.70 10.15
N THR A 361 7.64 50.70 9.74
CA THR A 361 6.39 50.52 8.99
C THR A 361 6.66 49.96 7.58
N GLU A 362 7.70 50.42 6.90
CA GLU A 362 8.15 49.89 5.62
C GLU A 362 8.62 48.43 5.75
N ALA A 363 9.36 48.11 6.82
CA ALA A 363 9.75 46.73 7.11
C ALA A 363 8.53 45.82 7.36
N ILE A 364 7.51 46.30 8.08
CA ILE A 364 6.26 45.56 8.28
C ILE A 364 5.56 45.33 6.94
N SER A 365 5.43 46.36 6.10
CA SER A 365 4.84 46.23 4.75
C SER A 365 5.52 45.13 3.93
N LYS A 366 6.85 45.11 3.92
CA LYS A 366 7.62 44.07 3.23
C LYS A 366 7.37 42.66 3.81
N ASN A 367 7.28 42.53 5.13
CA ASN A 367 6.97 41.25 5.77
C ASN A 367 5.54 40.78 5.43
N VAL A 368 4.57 41.68 5.43
CA VAL A 368 3.17 41.38 5.04
C VAL A 368 3.12 40.84 3.61
N GLN A 369 3.85 41.45 2.68
CA GLN A 369 3.96 40.96 1.30
C GLN A 369 4.59 39.56 1.23
N GLN A 370 5.61 39.29 2.03
CA GLN A 370 6.23 37.97 2.08
C GLN A 370 5.29 36.90 2.66
N VAL A 371 4.53 37.23 3.70
CA VAL A 371 3.51 36.35 4.28
C VAL A 371 2.39 36.08 3.27
N PHE A 372 1.98 37.07 2.48
CA PHE A 372 1.02 36.89 1.40
C PHE A 372 1.49 35.86 0.37
N VAL A 373 2.72 36.00 -0.13
CA VAL A 373 3.31 35.05 -1.09
C VAL A 373 3.42 33.65 -0.48
N GLY A 374 3.90 33.53 0.77
CA GLY A 374 3.99 32.24 1.45
C GLY A 374 2.62 31.57 1.64
N THR A 375 1.58 32.36 1.90
CA THR A 375 0.19 31.88 2.03
C THR A 375 -0.33 31.33 0.70
N GLN A 376 -0.03 31.99 -0.44
CA GLN A 376 -0.34 31.44 -1.78
C GLN A 376 0.42 30.15 -2.08
N GLU A 377 1.70 30.06 -1.72
CA GLU A 377 2.51 28.86 -1.92
C GLU A 377 1.97 27.67 -1.12
N VAL A 378 1.55 27.90 0.13
CA VAL A 378 0.88 26.89 0.97
C VAL A 378 -0.43 26.46 0.34
N SER A 379 -1.25 27.40 -0.14
CA SER A 379 -2.51 27.11 -0.86
C SER A 379 -2.29 26.24 -2.11
N SER A 380 -1.29 26.57 -2.93
CA SER A 380 -0.96 25.74 -4.10
C SER A 380 -0.43 24.35 -3.70
N SER A 381 0.37 24.28 -2.64
CA SER A 381 0.96 23.02 -2.18
C SER A 381 -0.11 22.08 -1.61
N ILE A 382 -1.10 22.61 -0.90
CA ILE A 382 -2.16 21.80 -0.29
C ILE A 382 -3.14 21.24 -1.34
N LEU A 383 -3.32 21.95 -2.46
CA LEU A 383 -4.05 21.41 -3.62
C LEU A 383 -3.34 20.17 -4.20
N ASN A 384 -2.00 20.20 -4.28
CA ASN A 384 -1.24 19.03 -4.73
C ASN A 384 -1.36 17.87 -3.74
N VAL A 385 -1.29 18.12 -2.44
CA VAL A 385 -1.49 17.09 -1.41
C VAL A 385 -2.88 16.46 -1.51
N THR A 386 -3.92 17.28 -1.67
CA THR A 386 -5.29 16.80 -1.88
C THR A 386 -5.39 15.90 -3.12
N ASN A 387 -4.76 16.28 -4.22
CA ASN A 387 -4.74 15.47 -5.44
C ASN A 387 -4.02 14.13 -5.23
N VAL A 388 -2.87 14.12 -4.56
CA VAL A 388 -2.11 12.88 -4.27
C VAL A 388 -2.89 11.96 -3.31
N ALA A 389 -3.58 12.53 -2.32
CA ALA A 389 -4.46 11.77 -1.43
C ALA A 389 -5.62 11.14 -2.22
N SER A 390 -6.26 11.88 -3.12
CA SER A 390 -7.32 11.36 -3.99
C SER A 390 -6.83 10.22 -4.89
N GLN A 391 -5.66 10.36 -5.51
CA GLN A 391 -5.04 9.30 -6.32
C GLN A 391 -4.70 8.06 -5.48
N SER A 392 -4.21 8.26 -4.26
CA SER A 392 -3.90 7.17 -3.32
C SER A 392 -5.17 6.43 -2.88
N HIS A 393 -6.27 7.15 -2.66
CA HIS A 393 -7.58 6.56 -2.39
C HIS A 393 -8.08 5.70 -3.57
N MET A 394 -7.96 6.20 -4.81
CA MET A 394 -8.30 5.43 -6.00
C MET A 394 -7.46 4.16 -6.16
N ALA A 395 -6.14 4.28 -6.03
CA ALA A 395 -5.22 3.14 -6.13
C ALA A 395 -5.49 2.10 -5.03
N ALA A 396 -5.82 2.54 -3.82
CA ALA A 396 -6.23 1.65 -2.73
C ALA A 396 -7.50 0.86 -3.10
N ASN A 397 -8.49 1.51 -3.70
CA ASN A 397 -9.72 0.83 -4.15
C ASN A 397 -9.44 -0.20 -5.26
N GLU A 398 -8.54 0.10 -6.21
CA GLU A 398 -8.11 -0.86 -7.24
C GLU A 398 -7.43 -2.09 -6.60
N VAL A 399 -6.49 -1.88 -5.67
CA VAL A 399 -5.84 -2.96 -4.94
C VAL A 399 -6.85 -3.80 -4.15
N LEU A 400 -7.86 -3.18 -3.55
CA LEU A 400 -8.92 -3.87 -2.81
C LEU A 400 -9.78 -4.73 -3.75
N GLU A 401 -10.09 -4.25 -4.95
CA GLU A 401 -10.80 -5.01 -5.98
C GLU A 401 -9.96 -6.21 -6.47
N ASP A 402 -8.69 -6.00 -6.78
CA ASP A 402 -7.80 -7.05 -7.28
C ASP A 402 -7.52 -8.12 -6.21
N SER A 403 -7.41 -7.71 -4.95
CA SER A 403 -7.29 -8.64 -3.82
C SER A 403 -8.55 -9.49 -3.64
N ASN A 404 -9.75 -8.92 -3.86
CA ASN A 404 -11.01 -9.69 -3.88
C ASN A 404 -11.01 -10.73 -5.02
N LYS A 405 -10.52 -10.36 -6.22
CA LYS A 405 -10.40 -11.29 -7.34
C LYS A 405 -9.42 -12.43 -7.02
N LEU A 406 -8.28 -12.14 -6.40
CA LEU A 406 -7.31 -13.15 -5.98
C LEU A 406 -7.89 -14.13 -4.95
N LEU A 407 -8.68 -13.64 -3.99
CA LEU A 407 -9.40 -14.48 -3.04
C LEU A 407 -10.40 -15.42 -3.73
N GLN A 408 -11.21 -14.90 -4.65
CA GLN A 408 -12.14 -15.72 -5.42
C GLN A 408 -11.41 -16.77 -6.27
N GLN A 409 -10.32 -16.41 -6.93
CA GLN A 409 -9.51 -17.35 -7.73
C GLN A 409 -8.85 -18.43 -6.87
N SER A 410 -8.40 -18.08 -5.67
CA SER A 410 -7.83 -19.04 -4.71
C SER A 410 -8.87 -20.06 -4.26
N GLU A 411 -10.09 -19.63 -3.93
CA GLU A 411 -11.19 -20.54 -3.59
C GLU A 411 -11.63 -21.42 -4.76
N LEU A 412 -11.65 -20.87 -5.97
CA LEU A 412 -11.97 -21.61 -7.18
C LEU A 412 -10.90 -22.68 -7.48
N MET A 413 -9.61 -22.34 -7.39
CA MET A 413 -8.52 -23.30 -7.50
C MET A 413 -8.64 -24.41 -6.45
N ARG A 414 -8.91 -24.06 -5.18
CA ARG A 414 -9.09 -25.04 -4.11
C ARG A 414 -10.21 -26.04 -4.44
N THR A 415 -11.31 -25.54 -4.98
CA THR A 415 -12.46 -26.37 -5.38
C THR A 415 -12.12 -27.29 -6.56
N GLU A 416 -11.48 -26.77 -7.60
CA GLU A 416 -11.08 -27.55 -8.78
C GLU A 416 -10.04 -28.63 -8.44
N ILE A 417 -9.07 -28.33 -7.57
CA ILE A 417 -8.06 -29.30 -7.12
C ILE A 417 -8.73 -30.43 -6.35
N ASN A 418 -9.63 -30.12 -5.42
CA ASN A 418 -10.38 -31.12 -4.66
C ASN A 418 -11.21 -32.03 -5.59
N SER A 419 -11.86 -31.44 -6.60
CA SER A 419 -12.63 -32.17 -7.63
C SER A 419 -11.73 -33.09 -8.46
N PHE A 420 -10.59 -32.59 -8.93
CA PHE A 420 -9.62 -33.35 -9.71
C PHE A 420 -9.03 -34.53 -8.93
N LEU A 421 -8.64 -34.32 -7.67
CA LEU A 421 -8.14 -35.37 -6.80
C LEU A 421 -9.20 -36.44 -6.51
N HIS A 422 -10.46 -36.02 -6.35
CA HIS A 422 -11.56 -36.95 -6.13
C HIS A 422 -11.78 -37.86 -7.34
N LYS A 423 -11.72 -37.33 -8.58
CA LYS A 423 -11.79 -38.13 -9.81
C LYS A 423 -10.58 -39.06 -9.96
N THR A 424 -9.37 -38.54 -9.74
CA THR A 424 -8.12 -39.30 -9.91
C THR A 424 -7.97 -40.46 -8.92
N ARG A 425 -8.65 -40.40 -7.76
CA ARG A 425 -8.70 -41.50 -6.78
C ARG A 425 -9.78 -42.55 -7.08
N GLN A 426 -10.74 -42.25 -7.96
CA GLN A 426 -11.83 -43.18 -8.35
C GLN A 426 -11.49 -44.01 -9.60
N ASP A 427 -10.66 -43.49 -10.49
CA ASP A 427 -10.10 -44.20 -11.66
C ASP A 427 -8.88 -45.05 -11.30
#